data_AF-A0A7S0JDC2-F1
#
_entry.id   AF-A0A7S0JDC2-F1
#
_cell.length_a   1.000
_cell.length_b   1.000
_cell.length_c   1.000
_cell.angle_alpha   90.00
_cell.angle_beta   90.00
_cell.angle_gamma   90.00
#
_symmetry.space_group_name_H-M   'P 1'
#
loop_
_entity.id
_entity.type
_entity.pdbx_description
1 polymer ?
#
loop_
_entity_poly.entity_id
_entity_poly.type
_entity_poly.pdbx_seq_one_letter_code
_entity_poly.pdbx_strand_id
1 'polypeptide(L)'
;GGLMNFVAVTLRCLNCRASIDKKAGGAALCCNCKSKEAEVYLSKLQHLNHMERVFWATMVECQHITGDSYKDVLGIARDSPIYYQMKKAQKDLKEARDTVARFDVPAC
;
A
#
# COMPACT_ATOMS: atom_id res chain seq x y z
N GLY A 1 4.38 -22.12 5.13
CA GLY A 1 3.44 -21.13 5.68
C GLY A 1 2.41 -21.71 6.63
N GLY A 2 2.79 -22.56 7.60
CA GLY A 2 1.83 -23.16 8.54
C GLY A 2 1.43 -22.24 9.68
N LEU A 3 2.33 -21.36 10.13
CA LEU A 3 2.12 -20.48 11.29
C LEU A 3 1.42 -19.16 10.94
N MET A 4 1.64 -18.63 9.73
CA MET A 4 1.10 -17.32 9.31
C MET A 4 -0.44 -17.30 9.28
N ASN A 5 -1.09 -18.45 9.12
CA ASN A 5 -2.56 -18.57 9.11
C ASN A 5 -3.19 -18.42 10.50
N PHE A 6 -2.40 -18.55 11.57
CA PHE A 6 -2.89 -18.45 12.96
C PHE A 6 -2.49 -17.12 13.63
N VAL A 7 -1.82 -16.22 12.90
CA VAL A 7 -1.43 -14.91 13.42
C VAL A 7 -2.62 -13.96 13.38
N ALA A 8 -3.09 -13.53 14.55
CA ALA A 8 -4.06 -12.45 14.65
C ALA A 8 -3.38 -11.11 14.32
N VAL A 9 -3.72 -10.53 13.16
CA VAL A 9 -3.25 -9.19 12.79
C VAL A 9 -3.90 -8.16 13.71
N THR A 10 -3.08 -7.45 14.47
CA THR A 10 -3.51 -6.33 15.31
C THR A 10 -3.27 -5.01 14.59
N LEU A 11 -4.29 -4.15 14.59
CA LEU A 11 -4.17 -2.82 14.02
C LEU A 11 -3.27 -1.97 14.91
N ARG A 12 -2.37 -1.22 14.29
CA ARG A 12 -1.47 -0.28 14.98
C ARG A 12 -1.69 1.13 14.46
N CYS A 13 -1.56 2.09 15.36
CA CYS A 13 -1.55 3.51 15.04
C CYS A 13 -0.40 3.82 14.07
N LEU A 14 -0.71 4.54 12.98
CA LEU A 14 0.27 4.88 11.95
C LEU A 14 1.36 5.85 12.45
N ASN A 15 1.12 6.55 13.56
CA ASN A 15 2.07 7.49 14.16
C ASN A 15 2.90 6.83 15.28
N CYS A 16 2.27 6.47 16.40
CA CYS A 16 2.96 5.99 17.60
C CYS A 16 3.10 4.46 17.70
N ARG A 17 2.57 3.71 16.72
CA ARG A 17 2.59 2.23 16.67
C ARG A 17 1.86 1.52 17.83
N ALA A 18 1.14 2.26 18.68
CA ALA A 18 0.28 1.69 19.71
C ALA A 18 -0.81 0.79 19.10
N SER A 19 -1.19 -0.27 19.81
CA SER A 19 -2.29 -1.15 19.39
C SER A 19 -3.62 -0.41 19.43
N ILE A 20 -4.42 -0.55 18.38
CA ILE A 20 -5.79 -0.03 18.29
C ILE A 20 -6.74 -1.20 18.52
N ASP A 21 -7.72 -1.01 19.39
CA ASP A 21 -8.75 -2.02 19.66
C ASP A 21 -9.56 -2.33 18.40
N LYS A 22 -9.86 -3.62 18.20
CA LYS A 22 -10.64 -4.10 17.05
C LYS A 22 -12.04 -3.46 16.98
N LYS A 23 -12.57 -2.97 18.10
CA LYS A 23 -13.86 -2.26 18.18
C LYS A 23 -13.85 -0.88 17.51
N ALA A 24 -12.67 -0.28 17.33
CA ALA A 24 -12.50 1.02 16.68
C ALA A 24 -12.51 0.96 15.14
N GLY A 25 -13.05 -0.12 14.56
CA GLY A 25 -13.49 -0.17 13.16
C GLY A 25 -12.41 -0.10 12.07
N GLY A 26 -11.12 -0.04 12.40
CA GLY A 26 -10.06 0.09 11.38
C GLY A 26 -9.28 1.42 11.39
N ALA A 27 -9.55 2.30 12.36
CA ALA A 27 -8.96 3.63 12.47
C ALA A 27 -7.44 3.70 12.15
N ALA A 28 -7.04 4.74 11.42
CA ALA A 28 -5.64 5.02 11.10
C ALA A 28 -4.81 5.41 12.33
N LEU A 29 -5.40 6.14 13.29
CA LEU A 29 -4.75 6.72 14.46
C LEU A 29 -5.46 6.34 15.76
N CYS A 30 -4.73 6.34 16.87
CA CYS A 30 -5.33 6.27 18.21
C CYS A 30 -5.83 7.64 18.66
N CYS A 31 -6.75 7.70 19.64
CA CYS A 31 -7.35 8.99 20.04
C CYS A 31 -6.28 10.02 20.53
N ASN A 32 -5.13 9.57 21.06
CA ASN A 32 -4.03 10.48 21.48
C ASN A 32 -3.26 11.12 20.31
N CYS A 33 -3.31 10.52 19.12
CA CYS A 33 -2.62 11.03 17.93
C CYS A 33 -3.53 11.82 16.98
N LYS A 34 -4.82 11.98 17.31
CA LYS A 34 -5.82 12.64 16.47
C LYS A 34 -5.47 14.10 16.15
N SER A 35 -4.81 14.81 17.07
CA SER A 35 -4.32 16.17 16.84
C SER A 35 -3.29 16.28 15.70
N LYS A 36 -2.58 15.18 15.39
CA LYS A 36 -1.58 15.12 14.31
C LYS A 36 -2.11 14.47 13.03
N GLU A 37 -3.43 14.29 12.93
CA GLU A 37 -4.05 13.56 11.84
C GLU A 37 -3.72 14.14 10.46
N ALA A 38 -3.84 15.46 10.30
CA ALA A 38 -3.53 16.13 9.04
C ALA A 38 -2.06 15.92 8.62
N GLU A 39 -1.12 16.03 9.55
CA GLU A 39 0.32 15.84 9.27
C GLU A 39 0.61 14.40 8.83
N VAL A 40 0.08 13.42 9.56
CA VAL A 40 0.29 12.00 9.24
C VAL A 40 -0.39 11.64 7.92
N TYR A 41 -1.62 12.12 7.68
CA TYR A 41 -2.35 11.90 6.44
C TYR A 41 -1.58 12.42 5.24
N LEU A 42 -1.11 13.68 5.29
CA LEU A 42 -0.31 14.27 4.21
C LEU A 42 0.98 13.49 3.94
N SER A 43 1.66 13.03 5.00
CA SER A 43 2.84 12.17 4.85
C SER A 43 2.52 10.84 4.15
N LYS A 44 1.41 10.18 4.51
CA LYS A 44 0.98 8.93 3.84
C LYS A 44 0.53 9.17 2.40
N LEU A 45 -0.14 10.29 2.14
CA LEU A 45 -0.56 10.69 0.80
C LEU A 45 0.64 10.98 -0.11
N GLN A 46 1.68 11.66 0.39
CA GLN A 46 2.93 11.85 -0.35
C GLN A 46 3.60 10.52 -0.70
N HIS A 47 3.60 9.56 0.23
CA HIS A 47 4.12 8.22 -0.03
C HIS A 47 3.32 7.48 -1.11
N LEU A 48 1.98 7.55 -1.05
CA LEU A 48 1.09 6.98 -2.07
C LEU A 48 1.39 7.59 -3.45
N ASN A 49 1.49 8.91 -3.54
CA ASN A 49 1.84 9.61 -4.79
C ASN A 49 3.20 9.15 -5.36
N HIS A 50 4.18 8.87 -4.49
CA HIS A 50 5.46 8.33 -4.93
C HIS A 50 5.32 6.90 -5.48
N MET A 51 4.60 6.03 -4.78
CA MET A 51 4.36 4.65 -5.22
C MET A 51 3.56 4.59 -6.53
N GLU A 52 2.61 5.51 -6.74
CA GLU A 52 1.89 5.62 -8.01
C GLU A 52 2.80 5.98 -9.17
N ARG A 53 3.72 6.94 -8.98
CA ARG A 53 4.70 7.28 -10.03
C ARG A 53 5.59 6.09 -10.37
N VAL A 54 6.11 5.37 -9.36
CA VAL A 54 6.94 4.19 -9.57
C VAL A 54 6.15 3.11 -10.30
N PHE A 55 4.93 2.83 -9.87
CA PHE A 55 4.04 1.87 -10.52
C PHE A 55 3.84 2.22 -12.00
N TRP A 56 3.45 3.45 -12.32
CA TRP A 56 3.20 3.84 -13.71
C TRP A 56 4.47 3.78 -14.56
N ALA A 57 5.61 4.22 -14.05
CA ALA A 57 6.89 4.11 -14.75
C ALA A 57 7.24 2.64 -15.08
N THR A 58 7.13 1.75 -14.09
CA THR A 58 7.39 0.32 -14.27
C THR A 58 6.39 -0.33 -15.23
N MET A 59 5.10 0.05 -15.17
CA MET A 59 4.08 -0.50 -16.07
C MET A 59 4.30 -0.08 -17.52
N VAL A 60 4.76 1.16 -17.77
CA VAL A 60 5.13 1.63 -19.11
C VAL A 60 6.32 0.84 -19.66
N GLU A 61 7.34 0.58 -18.85
CA GLU A 61 8.48 -0.27 -19.24
C GLU A 61 8.03 -1.69 -19.58
N CYS A 62 7.12 -2.25 -18.78
CA CYS A 62 6.52 -3.55 -19.07
C CYS A 62 5.76 -3.58 -20.40
N GLN A 63 4.95 -2.55 -20.68
CA GLN A 63 4.21 -2.43 -21.95
C GLN A 63 5.14 -2.30 -23.16
N HIS A 64 6.27 -1.61 -23.00
CA HIS A 64 7.30 -1.50 -24.02
C HIS A 64 7.90 -2.88 -24.36
N ILE A 65 8.20 -3.69 -23.35
CA ILE A 65 8.75 -5.05 -23.53
C ILE A 65 7.73 -5.99 -24.19
N THR A 66 6.45 -5.89 -23.85
CA THR A 66 5.39 -6.72 -24.47
C THR A 66 5.02 -6.26 -25.87
N GLY A 67 5.36 -5.03 -26.26
CA GLY A 67 5.16 -4.49 -27.61
C GLY A 67 3.71 -4.13 -27.95
N ASP A 68 2.81 -4.15 -26.97
CA ASP A 68 1.39 -3.80 -27.13
C ASP A 68 0.94 -2.89 -25.99
N SER A 69 0.52 -1.68 -26.33
CA SER A 69 0.16 -0.63 -25.36
C SER A 69 -1.31 -0.65 -24.95
N TYR A 70 -2.16 -1.40 -25.66
CA TYR A 70 -3.62 -1.41 -25.47
C TYR A 70 -4.11 -2.69 -24.81
N LYS A 71 -3.30 -3.75 -24.86
CA LYS A 71 -3.57 -5.02 -24.19
C LYS A 71 -2.99 -5.04 -22.79
N ASP A 72 -3.54 -5.92 -21.97
CA ASP A 72 -3.00 -6.20 -20.66
C ASP A 72 -1.54 -6.68 -20.76
N VAL A 73 -0.71 -6.26 -19.81
CA VAL A 73 0.66 -6.74 -19.67
C VAL A 73 0.61 -8.21 -19.24
N LEU A 74 0.64 -9.10 -20.23
CA LEU A 74 0.69 -10.54 -20.07
C LEU A 74 2.03 -11.06 -20.61
N GLY A 75 2.61 -12.07 -19.94
CA GLY A 75 3.74 -12.81 -20.50
C GLY A 75 5.14 -12.23 -20.23
N ILE A 76 5.34 -11.38 -19.21
CA ILE A 76 6.71 -11.06 -18.76
C ILE A 76 7.37 -12.33 -18.23
N ALA A 77 8.48 -12.71 -18.85
CA ALA A 77 9.28 -13.86 -18.43
C ALA A 77 9.77 -13.71 -16.98
N ARG A 78 9.69 -14.78 -16.19
CA ARG A 78 10.13 -14.78 -14.78
C ARG A 78 11.62 -14.49 -14.61
N ASP A 79 12.41 -14.78 -15.62
CA ASP A 79 13.85 -14.54 -15.64
C ASP A 79 14.20 -13.10 -16.02
N SER A 80 13.20 -12.30 -16.44
CA SER A 80 13.41 -10.88 -16.72
C SER A 80 13.56 -10.09 -15.41
N PRO A 81 14.54 -9.18 -15.30
CA PRO A 81 14.72 -8.36 -14.10
C PRO A 81 13.49 -7.48 -13.78
N ILE A 82 12.69 -7.10 -14.78
CA ILE A 82 11.48 -6.28 -14.60
C ILE A 82 10.34 -7.06 -13.93
N TYR A 83 10.34 -8.40 -13.99
CA TYR A 83 9.23 -9.22 -13.48
C TYR A 83 9.00 -8.99 -11.98
N TYR A 84 10.07 -9.05 -11.18
CA TYR A 84 9.98 -8.84 -9.74
C TYR A 84 9.74 -7.38 -9.38
N GLN A 85 10.27 -6.44 -10.17
CA GLN A 85 10.03 -5.01 -9.99
C GLN A 85 8.56 -4.66 -10.21
N MET A 86 7.95 -5.18 -11.27
CA MET A 86 6.51 -5.04 -11.53
C MET A 86 5.67 -5.62 -10.38
N LYS A 87 5.95 -6.86 -9.96
CA LYS A 87 5.22 -7.49 -8.85
C LYS A 87 5.35 -6.71 -7.54
N LYS A 88 6.55 -6.20 -7.26
CA LYS A 88 6.79 -5.35 -6.10
C LYS A 88 6.02 -4.04 -6.20
N ALA A 89 6.13 -3.32 -7.32
CA ALA A 89 5.43 -2.05 -7.51
C ALA A 89 3.89 -2.19 -7.39
N GLN A 90 3.32 -3.29 -7.91
CA GLN A 90 1.90 -3.64 -7.74
C GLN A 90 1.52 -3.82 -6.27
N LYS A 91 2.35 -4.56 -5.52
CA LYS A 91 2.10 -4.84 -4.09
C LYS A 91 2.29 -3.58 -3.24
N ASP A 92 3.37 -2.84 -3.45
CA ASP A 92 3.70 -1.63 -2.69
C ASP A 92 2.63 -0.53 -2.91
N LEU A 93 2.14 -0.37 -4.14
CA LEU A 93 1.04 0.55 -4.43
C LEU A 93 -0.25 0.15 -3.69
N LYS A 94 -0.58 -1.15 -3.70
CA LYS A 94 -1.77 -1.65 -3.00
C LYS A 94 -1.67 -1.39 -1.50
N GLU A 95 -0.53 -1.70 -0.89
CA GLU A 95 -0.30 -1.45 0.55
C GLU A 95 -0.37 0.05 0.90
N ALA A 96 0.16 0.93 0.05
CA ALA A 96 0.05 2.37 0.24
C ALA A 96 -1.40 2.87 0.15
N ARG A 97 -2.18 2.37 -0.82
CA ARG A 97 -3.63 2.67 -0.95
C ARG A 97 -4.42 2.21 0.26
N ASP A 98 -4.22 0.97 0.68
CA ASP A 98 -4.88 0.41 1.87
C ASP A 98 -4.54 1.22 3.13
N THR A 99 -3.32 1.77 3.21
CA THR A 99 -2.90 2.63 4.33
C THR A 99 -3.65 3.96 4.36
N VAL A 100 -3.87 4.60 3.21
CA VAL A 100 -4.60 5.88 3.12
C VAL A 100 -6.11 5.67 3.31
N ALA A 101 -6.67 4.56 2.83
CA ALA A 101 -8.09 4.21 3.02
C ALA A 101 -8.49 4.07 4.50
N ARG A 102 -7.53 3.81 5.40
CA ARG A 102 -7.79 3.75 6.86
C ARG A 102 -8.22 5.08 7.48
N PHE A 103 -8.02 6.20 6.78
CA PHE A 103 -8.46 7.52 7.24
C PHE A 103 -9.93 7.81 6.89
N ASP A 104 -10.56 7.01 6.01
CA ASP A 104 -11.99 7.14 5.69
C ASP A 104 -12.89 6.59 6.81
N VAL A 105 -12.32 5.79 7.72
CA VAL A 105 -13.00 5.33 8.92
C VAL A 105 -12.79 6.36 10.03
N PRO A 106 -13.87 6.98 10.57
CA PRO A 106 -13.72 7.93 11.65
C PRO A 106 -13.06 7.25 12.87
N ALA A 107 -11.94 7.80 13.30
CA ALA A 107 -11.21 7.33 14.48
C ALA A 107 -11.75 8.02 15.74
N CYS A 108 -12.46 7.27 16.58
CA CYS A 108 -13.21 7.79 17.72
C CYS A 108 -14.29 8.80 17.22
#